data_AF-A0A5B2YNJ6-F1
#
_entry.id   AF-A0A5B2YNJ6-F1
#
_cell.length_a   1.000
_cell.length_b   1.000
_cell.length_c   1.000
_cell.angle_alpha   90.00
_cell.angle_beta   90.00
_cell.angle_gamma   90.00
#
_symmetry.space_group_name_H-M   'P 1'
#
loop_
_entity.id
_entity.type
_entity.pdbx_description
1 polymer ?
#
loop_
_entity_poly.entity_id
_entity_poly.type
_entity_poly.pdbx_seq_one_letter_code
_entity_poly.pdbx_strand_id
1 'polypeptide(L)'
;MIYTVASTLPPDHGGRTKSLLKRIDFLNDEFDFDQTILTTNYNPNYTTVYKDFYNKEILKENITVINIYDWLSNFKLLTGSYYSSNTYINIQPQELKISNFIAKEDLDKNCVRYYDKDTERYCLYRKFYPNSQVVKFEDFFTPGVKHKVERWEYNEYGYLHKITNYSRKLNKKLAEFYYDLEKNLYCKKYFEETNDNKLNSIFIYDNDILIESFSNEKEMFTYFFDFYFNDQDIVFNDARLLDKSLINSTKNIKSILVFHSSHLEGDSIKSSYKYALNNSDKIAKYYVLTNQQKEDIQNDLNIPDEKFVVIPHFIKTSSNSTNEIKDQFVFVGRFSEEKQISHIIESYKLYIDNGGSTKLVLYGGIKGEERTKIENLIKQYNLQNEVTIHPFTNDPLQVFRESKASLLTSKFEGFALSVMESINEGCPVIAYDIKYGPREIIVNGESGYLIEPNNIEEFSKAMISIIENPLENVKTKDEITYQAAINNFNSLIKDVSL
;
A
#
# COMPACT_ATOMS: atom_id res chain seq x y z
N MET A 1 -8.22 15.91 -19.07
CA MET A 1 -7.41 15.96 -17.82
C MET A 1 -6.93 14.55 -17.50
N ILE A 2 -5.84 14.39 -16.72
CA ILE A 2 -5.40 13.09 -16.23
C ILE A 2 -5.74 12.96 -14.75
N TYR A 3 -6.45 11.89 -14.41
CA TYR A 3 -6.73 11.51 -13.04
C TYR A 3 -6.00 10.23 -12.67
N THR A 4 -5.51 10.18 -11.43
CA THR A 4 -5.08 8.93 -10.80
C THR A 4 -5.98 8.65 -9.60
N VAL A 5 -6.66 7.51 -9.63
CA VAL A 5 -7.54 7.04 -8.57
C VAL A 5 -6.80 6.02 -7.71
N ALA A 6 -6.68 6.31 -6.41
CA ALA A 6 -6.07 5.44 -5.42
C ALA A 6 -6.99 5.26 -4.22
N SER A 7 -6.93 4.12 -3.54
CA SER A 7 -7.72 3.95 -2.31
C SER A 7 -7.19 4.81 -1.17
N THR A 8 -5.86 4.90 -1.05
CA THR A 8 -5.19 5.61 0.03
C THR A 8 -3.78 6.04 -0.37
N LEU A 9 -3.35 7.16 0.22
CA LEU A 9 -1.97 7.64 0.23
C LEU A 9 -1.42 7.57 1.66
N PRO A 10 -0.80 6.45 2.07
CA PRO A 10 -0.24 6.31 3.39
C PRO A 10 1.16 6.95 3.48
N PRO A 11 1.52 7.61 4.60
CA PRO A 11 2.86 8.18 4.82
C PRO A 11 3.97 7.14 4.65
N ASP A 12 3.86 6.02 5.36
CA ASP A 12 4.72 4.87 5.19
C ASP A 12 4.07 3.92 4.19
N HIS A 13 4.79 3.59 3.12
CA HIS A 13 4.19 2.88 2.03
C HIS A 13 5.13 1.89 1.33
N GLY A 14 4.56 0.76 0.90
CA GLY A 14 5.30 -0.31 0.22
C GLY A 14 5.47 -0.08 -1.28
N GLY A 15 5.97 -1.11 -1.97
CA GLY A 15 6.31 -1.04 -3.40
C GLY A 15 5.18 -0.54 -4.32
N ARG A 16 3.91 -0.89 -4.03
CA ARG A 16 2.76 -0.43 -4.81
C ARG A 16 2.55 1.09 -4.79
N THR A 17 2.56 1.70 -3.61
CA THR A 17 2.38 3.16 -3.53
C THR A 17 3.63 3.88 -4.01
N LYS A 18 4.83 3.31 -3.77
CA LYS A 18 6.09 3.84 -4.32
C LYS A 18 6.03 3.87 -5.85
N SER A 19 5.54 2.82 -6.51
CA SER A 19 5.42 2.79 -7.97
C SER A 19 4.33 3.72 -8.50
N LEU A 20 3.19 3.82 -7.82
CA LEU A 20 2.14 4.81 -8.09
C LEU A 20 2.72 6.24 -8.11
N LEU A 21 3.37 6.64 -7.01
CA LEU A 21 3.90 8.00 -6.85
C LEU A 21 5.01 8.28 -7.85
N LYS A 22 5.91 7.32 -8.09
CA LYS A 22 6.93 7.43 -9.14
C LYS A 22 6.33 7.61 -10.53
N ARG A 23 5.22 6.94 -10.85
CA ARG A 23 4.55 7.11 -12.15
C ARG A 23 3.92 8.49 -12.26
N ILE A 24 3.26 8.98 -11.21
CA ILE A 24 2.64 10.32 -11.20
C ILE A 24 3.71 11.40 -11.40
N ASP A 25 4.82 11.30 -10.67
CA ASP A 25 5.98 12.20 -10.77
C ASP A 25 6.60 12.15 -12.17
N PHE A 26 6.82 10.94 -12.71
CA PHE A 26 7.29 10.74 -14.07
C PHE A 26 6.36 11.37 -15.12
N LEU A 27 5.05 11.14 -15.01
CA LEU A 27 4.07 11.72 -15.92
C LEU A 27 4.05 13.24 -15.84
N ASN A 28 4.33 13.80 -14.67
CA ASN A 28 4.37 15.24 -14.46
C ASN A 28 5.58 15.89 -15.14
N ASP A 29 6.70 15.18 -15.16
CA ASP A 29 7.97 15.71 -15.67
C ASP A 29 8.11 15.57 -17.17
N GLU A 30 7.64 14.45 -17.71
CA GLU A 30 7.83 14.13 -19.11
C GLU A 30 6.64 14.55 -19.98
N PHE A 31 5.51 14.94 -19.37
CA PHE A 31 4.28 15.28 -20.10
C PHE A 31 3.60 16.54 -19.54
N ASP A 32 3.14 17.39 -20.46
CA ASP A 32 2.48 18.65 -20.14
C ASP A 32 0.97 18.46 -19.93
N PHE A 33 0.60 17.83 -18.80
CA PHE A 33 -0.80 17.62 -18.43
C PHE A 33 -1.05 17.94 -16.95
N ASP A 34 -2.20 18.58 -16.68
CA ASP A 34 -2.71 18.71 -15.31
C ASP A 34 -3.06 17.34 -14.74
N GLN A 35 -2.49 17.03 -13.56
CA GLN A 35 -2.71 15.78 -12.84
C GLN A 35 -3.45 16.00 -11.53
N THR A 36 -4.50 15.21 -11.32
CA THR A 36 -5.24 15.18 -10.06
C THR A 36 -5.30 13.76 -9.51
N ILE A 37 -4.98 13.60 -8.23
CA ILE A 37 -5.10 12.33 -7.50
C ILE A 37 -6.42 12.33 -6.72
N LEU A 38 -7.28 11.36 -6.98
CA LEU A 38 -8.50 11.13 -6.22
C LEU A 38 -8.33 9.97 -5.23
N THR A 39 -8.66 10.19 -3.95
CA THR A 39 -8.56 9.18 -2.90
C THR A 39 -9.87 8.94 -2.15
N THR A 40 -10.08 7.72 -1.63
CA THR A 40 -11.39 7.31 -1.08
C THR A 40 -11.37 6.80 0.36
N ASN A 41 -10.21 6.56 0.98
CA ASN A 41 -10.18 6.17 2.38
C ASN A 41 -10.42 7.39 3.28
N TYR A 42 -10.99 7.14 4.45
CA TYR A 42 -11.05 8.14 5.50
C TYR A 42 -9.72 8.24 6.24
N ASN A 43 -9.21 9.45 6.44
CA ASN A 43 -8.12 9.75 7.38
C ASN A 43 -8.34 11.14 7.97
N PRO A 44 -8.58 11.27 9.29
CA PRO A 44 -8.83 12.57 9.93
C PRO A 44 -7.60 13.48 9.98
N ASN A 45 -6.42 12.96 9.64
CA ASN A 45 -5.15 13.66 9.65
C ASN A 45 -4.59 13.86 8.22
N TYR A 46 -5.44 13.84 7.18
CA TYR A 46 -4.96 13.94 5.80
C TYR A 46 -4.18 15.23 5.51
N THR A 47 -4.53 16.32 6.19
CA THR A 47 -3.76 17.58 6.16
C THR A 47 -2.26 17.36 6.41
N THR A 48 -1.90 16.62 7.45
CA THR A 48 -0.49 16.37 7.80
C THR A 48 0.18 15.49 6.75
N VAL A 49 -0.55 14.51 6.22
CA VAL A 49 -0.06 13.65 5.14
C VAL A 49 0.24 14.46 3.88
N TYR A 50 -0.66 15.35 3.46
CA TYR A 50 -0.43 16.19 2.27
C TYR A 50 0.79 17.12 2.47
N LYS A 51 0.86 17.81 3.62
CA LYS A 51 2.02 18.66 3.96
C LYS A 51 3.32 17.88 3.91
N ASP A 52 3.33 16.68 4.49
CA ASP A 52 4.50 15.80 4.47
C ASP A 52 4.89 15.39 3.04
N PHE A 53 3.92 15.12 2.17
CA PHE A 53 4.19 14.69 0.80
C PHE A 53 4.85 15.81 -0.01
N TYR A 54 4.36 17.05 0.11
CA TYR A 54 5.00 18.19 -0.56
C TYR A 54 6.35 18.55 0.08
N ASN A 55 6.43 18.60 1.42
CA ASN A 55 7.69 18.95 2.12
C ASN A 55 8.82 17.95 1.88
N LYS A 56 8.49 16.67 1.68
CA LYS A 56 9.47 15.61 1.38
C LYS A 56 9.69 15.42 -0.12
N GLU A 57 9.12 16.29 -0.95
CA GLU A 57 9.19 16.22 -2.42
C GLU A 57 8.72 14.86 -2.98
N ILE A 58 7.77 14.22 -2.28
CA ILE A 58 7.12 12.98 -2.73
C ILE A 58 6.09 13.30 -3.82
N LEU A 59 5.43 14.46 -3.70
CA LEU A 59 4.57 15.04 -4.73
C LEU A 59 5.01 16.47 -5.01
N LYS A 60 4.88 16.89 -6.27
CA LYS A 60 5.13 18.28 -6.69
C LYS A 60 3.93 19.16 -6.40
N GLU A 61 4.16 20.44 -6.11
CA GLU A 61 3.12 21.39 -5.70
C GLU A 61 2.01 21.61 -6.73
N ASN A 62 2.27 21.35 -8.01
CA ASN A 62 1.28 21.46 -9.08
C ASN A 62 0.35 20.24 -9.19
N ILE A 63 0.66 19.12 -8.50
CA ILE A 63 -0.20 17.94 -8.47
C ILE A 63 -1.27 18.12 -7.41
N THR A 64 -2.55 18.10 -7.81
CA THR A 64 -3.66 18.27 -6.87
C THR A 64 -4.06 16.93 -6.25
N VAL A 65 -4.33 16.90 -4.95
CA VAL A 65 -4.87 15.72 -4.24
C VAL A 65 -6.24 16.05 -3.66
N ILE A 66 -7.24 15.22 -3.97
CA ILE A 66 -8.61 15.37 -3.49
C ILE A 66 -9.06 14.05 -2.86
N ASN A 67 -9.36 14.09 -1.56
CA ASN A 67 -10.02 12.98 -0.89
C ASN A 67 -11.53 13.16 -0.85
N ILE A 68 -12.27 12.06 -0.99
CA ILE A 68 -13.73 12.11 -0.94
C ILE A 68 -14.27 12.74 0.35
N TYR A 69 -13.68 12.48 1.52
CA TYR A 69 -14.18 13.05 2.78
C TYR A 69 -13.86 14.53 2.92
N ASP A 70 -12.73 14.98 2.37
CA ASP A 70 -12.42 16.41 2.25
C ASP A 70 -13.53 17.07 1.40
N TRP A 71 -13.85 16.50 0.23
CA TRP A 71 -14.92 17.00 -0.63
C TRP A 71 -16.32 16.94 0.01
N LEU A 72 -16.68 15.83 0.66
CA LEU A 72 -17.98 15.68 1.36
C LEU A 72 -18.14 16.73 2.47
N SER A 73 -17.05 17.16 3.10
CA SER A 73 -17.05 18.23 4.11
C SER A 73 -17.03 19.64 3.51
N ASN A 74 -17.15 19.77 2.18
CA ASN A 74 -16.90 21.01 1.44
C ASN A 74 -15.52 21.63 1.78
N PHE A 75 -14.51 20.76 1.88
CA PHE A 75 -13.12 21.07 2.24
C PHE A 75 -12.92 21.72 3.62
N LYS A 76 -13.95 21.76 4.47
CA LYS A 76 -13.85 22.30 5.85
C LYS A 76 -12.96 21.47 6.77
N LEU A 77 -12.58 20.26 6.36
CA LEU A 77 -11.53 19.48 7.02
C LEU A 77 -10.12 20.06 6.81
N LEU A 78 -9.96 21.05 5.93
CA LEU A 78 -8.67 21.67 5.58
C LEU A 78 -8.55 23.15 5.98
N THR A 79 -9.55 23.74 6.67
CA THR A 79 -9.68 25.21 6.85
C THR A 79 -9.37 25.75 8.25
N GLY A 80 -8.90 24.92 9.20
CA GLY A 80 -8.67 25.37 10.58
C GLY A 80 -7.58 26.45 10.76
N SER A 81 -7.52 27.03 11.95
CA SER A 81 -6.56 28.12 12.30
C SER A 81 -5.13 27.64 12.60
N TYR A 82 -4.92 26.34 12.86
CA TYR A 82 -3.59 25.76 13.09
C TYR A 82 -2.78 25.55 11.81
N TYR A 83 -3.36 25.84 10.64
CA TYR A 83 -2.73 25.60 9.36
C TYR A 83 -1.59 26.58 9.09
N SER A 84 -1.55 27.71 9.82
CA SER A 84 -0.49 28.72 9.81
C SER A 84 0.61 28.53 10.86
N SER A 85 0.50 27.54 11.76
CA SER A 85 1.45 27.36 12.86
C SER A 85 1.97 25.93 12.93
N ASN A 86 3.29 25.74 12.82
CA ASN A 86 3.99 24.46 13.05
C ASN A 86 3.93 23.97 14.51
N THR A 87 3.07 24.55 15.33
CA THR A 87 2.85 24.17 16.71
C THR A 87 1.63 23.28 16.77
N TYR A 88 1.82 22.01 17.14
CA TYR A 88 0.76 21.19 17.69
C TYR A 88 0.02 22.05 18.71
N ILE A 89 -1.26 22.34 18.47
CA ILE A 89 -2.04 23.03 19.49
C ILE A 89 -1.96 22.13 20.71
N ASN A 90 -1.30 22.62 21.75
CA ASN A 90 -1.38 22.04 23.07
C ASN A 90 -2.80 22.34 23.54
N ILE A 91 -3.78 21.60 22.99
CA ILE A 91 -5.14 21.66 23.48
C ILE A 91 -5.02 21.13 24.89
N GLN A 92 -5.01 22.08 25.82
CA GLN A 92 -5.14 21.80 27.23
C GLN A 92 -6.34 20.87 27.34
N PRO A 93 -6.18 19.67 27.92
CA PRO A 93 -7.29 18.76 28.06
C PRO A 93 -8.42 19.57 28.70
N GLN A 94 -9.61 19.53 28.10
CA GLN A 94 -10.78 19.93 28.87
C GLN A 94 -10.80 18.96 30.03
N GLU A 95 -10.40 19.46 31.20
CA GLU A 95 -10.61 18.78 32.46
C GLU A 95 -12.13 18.62 32.54
N LEU A 96 -12.59 17.44 32.13
CA LEU A 96 -13.97 17.07 32.28
C LEU A 96 -14.13 16.87 33.79
N LYS A 97 -14.47 17.97 34.46
CA LYS A 97 -14.97 17.99 35.83
C LYS A 97 -16.34 17.32 35.83
N ILE A 98 -16.35 16.02 35.52
CA ILE A 98 -17.53 15.19 35.68
C ILE A 98 -17.63 14.99 37.18
N SER A 99 -18.48 15.78 37.84
CA SER A 99 -18.80 15.60 39.24
C SER A 99 -19.22 14.14 39.49
N ASN A 100 -18.68 13.51 40.53
CA ASN A 100 -18.96 12.13 40.97
C ASN A 100 -18.23 10.97 40.25
N PHE A 101 -17.05 11.20 39.65
CA PHE A 101 -16.21 10.10 39.13
C PHE A 101 -14.85 9.96 39.83
N ILE A 102 -14.34 8.73 39.88
CA ILE A 102 -12.97 8.36 40.28
C ILE A 102 -12.18 8.02 39.02
N ALA A 103 -11.07 8.73 38.79
CA ALA A 103 -10.15 8.46 37.68
C ALA A 103 -9.05 7.47 38.11
N LYS A 104 -8.74 6.52 37.23
CA LYS A 104 -7.60 5.60 37.34
C LYS A 104 -6.73 5.72 36.09
N GLU A 105 -5.54 6.27 36.27
CA GLU A 105 -4.57 6.50 35.18
C GLU A 105 -3.67 5.28 34.97
N ASP A 106 -3.34 5.02 33.71
CA ASP A 106 -2.36 4.03 33.28
C ASP A 106 -1.45 4.73 32.26
N LEU A 107 -0.36 5.31 32.79
CA LEU A 107 0.56 6.17 32.05
C LEU A 107 1.32 5.39 30.97
N ASP A 108 1.71 4.15 31.26
CA ASP A 108 2.36 3.26 30.28
C ASP A 108 1.49 3.04 29.04
N LYS A 109 0.17 3.02 29.24
CA LYS A 109 -0.81 2.89 28.16
C LYS A 109 -1.40 4.21 27.69
N ASN A 110 -0.93 5.38 28.13
CA ASN A 110 -1.47 6.69 27.77
C ASN A 110 -3.01 6.71 27.84
N CYS A 111 -3.59 6.21 28.93
CA CYS A 111 -5.05 6.08 29.06
C CYS A 111 -5.56 6.30 30.48
N VAL A 112 -6.82 6.71 30.58
CA VAL A 112 -7.51 6.97 31.85
C VAL A 112 -8.86 6.25 31.84
N ARG A 113 -9.21 5.62 32.97
CA ARG A 113 -10.50 4.97 33.19
C ARG A 113 -11.28 5.72 34.27
N TYR A 114 -12.55 5.99 34.03
CA TYR A 114 -13.41 6.68 34.99
C TYR A 114 -14.50 5.74 35.50
N TYR A 115 -14.67 5.75 36.82
CA TYR A 115 -15.67 4.96 37.54
C TYR A 115 -16.60 5.88 38.31
N ASP A 116 -17.89 5.61 38.27
CA ASP A 116 -18.86 6.32 39.10
C ASP A 116 -18.51 6.10 40.59
N LYS A 117 -18.44 7.19 41.36
CA LYS A 117 -17.95 7.16 42.75
C LYS A 117 -18.87 6.39 43.70
N ASP A 118 -20.17 6.45 43.46
CA ASP A 118 -21.17 5.87 44.36
C ASP A 118 -21.42 4.39 44.06
N THR A 119 -21.32 4.01 42.78
CA THR A 119 -21.62 2.65 42.31
C THR A 119 -20.39 1.83 41.92
N GLU A 120 -19.22 2.46 41.86
CA GLU A 120 -17.94 1.90 41.36
C GLU A 120 -18.02 1.35 39.92
N ARG A 121 -19.02 1.75 39.15
CA ARG A 121 -19.26 1.23 37.80
C ARG A 121 -18.37 1.92 36.78
N TYR A 122 -17.88 1.15 35.81
CA TYR A 122 -17.05 1.67 34.72
C TYR A 122 -17.91 2.43 33.70
N CYS A 123 -17.55 3.69 33.44
CA CYS A 123 -18.39 4.60 32.65
C CYS A 123 -17.69 5.22 31.44
N LEU A 124 -16.37 5.45 31.52
CA LEU A 124 -15.64 6.12 30.45
C LEU A 124 -14.20 5.62 30.36
N TYR A 125 -13.76 5.40 29.13
CA TYR A 125 -12.37 5.16 28.78
C TYR A 125 -11.85 6.32 27.94
N ARG A 126 -10.68 6.86 28.29
CA ARG A 126 -9.96 7.79 27.43
C ARG A 126 -8.65 7.22 26.98
N LYS A 127 -8.38 7.31 25.69
CA LYS A 127 -7.06 7.06 25.10
C LYS A 127 -6.50 8.37 24.59
N PHE A 128 -5.23 8.63 24.87
CA PHE A 128 -4.51 9.82 24.41
C PHE A 128 -3.50 9.44 23.33
N TYR A 129 -3.12 10.42 22.51
CA TYR A 129 -1.97 10.28 21.61
C TYR A 129 -0.68 10.12 22.43
N PRO A 130 0.30 9.31 22.00
CA PRO A 130 1.55 9.13 22.73
C PRO A 130 2.26 10.47 22.97
N ASN A 131 2.78 10.66 24.19
CA ASN A 131 3.50 11.88 24.58
C ASN A 131 2.69 13.19 24.39
N SER A 132 1.36 13.11 24.44
CA SER A 132 0.45 14.23 24.23
C SER A 132 -0.72 14.19 25.20
N GLN A 133 -1.28 15.35 25.50
CA GLN A 133 -2.53 15.50 26.26
C GLN A 133 -3.78 15.51 25.36
N VAL A 134 -3.59 15.37 24.04
CA VAL A 134 -4.68 15.30 23.08
C VAL A 134 -5.37 13.93 23.19
N VAL A 135 -6.67 13.96 23.50
CA VAL A 135 -7.53 12.78 23.47
C VAL A 135 -7.56 12.25 22.05
N LYS A 136 -7.34 10.94 21.89
CA LYS A 136 -7.46 10.21 20.62
C LYS A 136 -8.87 9.65 20.45
N PHE A 137 -9.40 9.03 21.50
CA PHE A 137 -10.80 8.63 21.55
C PHE A 137 -11.32 8.47 22.97
N GLU A 138 -12.63 8.57 23.10
CA GLU A 138 -13.41 8.30 24.31
C GLU A 138 -14.37 7.13 24.04
N ASP A 139 -14.39 6.10 24.89
CA ASP A 139 -15.43 5.08 24.88
C ASP A 139 -16.37 5.27 26.07
N PHE A 140 -17.66 5.42 25.79
CA PHE A 140 -18.70 5.56 26.79
C PHE A 140 -19.37 4.22 27.08
N PHE A 141 -19.62 3.95 28.36
CA PHE A 141 -20.20 2.71 28.85
C PHE A 141 -21.45 3.01 29.67
N THR A 142 -22.50 2.21 29.47
CA THR A 142 -23.69 2.25 30.33
C THR A 142 -23.58 1.23 31.46
N PRO A 143 -24.02 1.57 32.68
CA PRO A 143 -24.16 0.61 33.77
C PRO A 143 -24.84 -0.70 33.36
N GLY A 144 -24.21 -1.83 33.65
CA GLY A 144 -24.74 -3.18 33.35
C GLY A 144 -24.41 -3.72 31.95
N VAL A 145 -23.72 -2.96 31.09
CA VAL A 145 -23.23 -3.43 29.79
C VAL A 145 -21.70 -3.48 29.83
N LYS A 146 -21.10 -4.63 29.50
CA LYS A 146 -19.64 -4.80 29.48
C LYS A 146 -18.95 -4.14 28.28
N HIS A 147 -19.74 -3.65 27.34
CA HIS A 147 -19.28 -3.11 26.07
C HIS A 147 -19.58 -1.61 25.97
N LYS A 148 -18.74 -0.90 25.20
CA LYS A 148 -18.96 0.50 24.88
C LYS A 148 -20.26 0.65 24.09
N VAL A 149 -21.03 1.69 24.38
CA VAL A 149 -22.24 2.07 23.63
C VAL A 149 -21.94 3.14 22.60
N GLU A 150 -20.89 3.93 22.83
CA GLU A 150 -20.51 5.04 21.97
C GLU A 150 -19.00 5.24 22.02
N ARG A 151 -18.42 5.65 20.89
CA ARG A 151 -17.02 6.07 20.75
C ARG A 151 -16.97 7.44 20.11
N TRP A 152 -16.28 8.39 20.75
CA TRP A 152 -15.94 9.69 20.16
C TRP A 152 -14.47 9.65 19.75
N GLU A 153 -14.17 9.98 18.49
CA GLU A 153 -12.82 9.97 17.92
C GLU A 153 -12.38 11.39 17.54
N TYR A 154 -11.12 11.68 17.88
CA TYR A 154 -10.52 13.01 17.75
C TYR A 154 -9.23 12.92 16.93
N ASN A 155 -8.97 13.96 16.15
CA ASN A 155 -7.78 14.03 15.32
C ASN A 155 -6.56 14.42 16.17
N GLU A 156 -5.37 14.47 15.58
CA GLU A 156 -4.13 14.79 16.32
C GLU A 156 -4.08 16.22 16.87
N TYR A 157 -5.03 17.07 16.44
CA TYR A 157 -5.23 18.42 16.92
C TYR A 157 -6.38 18.53 17.92
N GLY A 158 -7.02 17.42 18.33
CA GLY A 158 -8.08 17.38 19.33
C GLY A 158 -9.48 17.77 18.84
N TYR A 159 -9.71 17.83 17.52
CA TYR A 159 -11.04 18.06 16.96
C TYR A 159 -11.81 16.74 16.85
N LEU A 160 -13.04 16.74 17.34
CA LEU A 160 -13.98 15.62 17.16
C LEU A 160 -14.29 15.48 15.66
N HIS A 161 -13.99 14.34 15.08
CA HIS A 161 -14.23 14.11 13.66
C HIS A 161 -15.20 12.95 13.40
N LYS A 162 -15.42 12.07 14.39
CA LYS A 162 -16.30 10.92 14.23
C LYS A 162 -16.90 10.45 15.55
N ILE A 163 -18.18 10.11 15.53
CA ILE A 163 -18.88 9.39 16.60
C ILE A 163 -19.34 8.04 16.07
N THR A 164 -19.13 6.97 16.83
CA THR A 164 -19.63 5.63 16.49
C THR A 164 -20.55 5.12 17.59
N ASN A 165 -21.78 4.73 17.26
CA ASN A 165 -22.68 4.04 18.19
C ASN A 165 -22.59 2.53 18.03
N TYR A 166 -22.76 1.79 19.12
CA TYR A 166 -22.62 0.34 19.18
C TYR A 166 -23.86 -0.33 19.76
N SER A 167 -24.16 -1.52 19.23
CA SER A 167 -25.17 -2.42 19.78
C SER A 167 -24.77 -2.88 21.17
N ARG A 168 -25.73 -2.78 22.11
CA ARG A 168 -25.61 -3.34 23.46
C ARG A 168 -25.55 -4.87 23.47
N LYS A 169 -26.13 -5.52 22.45
CA LYS A 169 -26.29 -6.98 22.37
C LYS A 169 -25.08 -7.64 21.73
N LEU A 170 -24.65 -7.15 20.56
CA LEU A 170 -23.58 -7.77 19.76
C LEU A 170 -22.24 -7.04 19.84
N ASN A 171 -22.17 -5.85 20.44
CA ASN A 171 -20.99 -4.98 20.42
C ASN A 171 -20.47 -4.72 18.99
N LYS A 172 -21.42 -4.54 18.07
CA LYS A 172 -21.20 -4.21 16.65
C LYS A 172 -21.63 -2.77 16.37
N LYS A 173 -21.07 -2.12 15.35
CA LYS A 173 -21.41 -0.73 15.02
C LYS A 173 -22.88 -0.66 14.59
N LEU A 174 -23.60 0.37 15.01
CA LEU A 174 -24.95 0.66 14.52
C LEU A 174 -24.93 1.85 13.58
N ALA A 175 -24.15 2.88 13.93
CA ALA A 175 -23.99 4.07 13.12
C ALA A 175 -22.61 4.71 13.32
N GLU A 176 -22.13 5.40 12.30
CA GLU A 176 -21.01 6.33 12.34
C GLU A 176 -21.48 7.71 11.86
N PHE A 177 -21.05 8.76 12.54
CA PHE A 177 -21.36 10.16 12.25
C PHE A 177 -20.05 10.91 12.06
N TYR A 178 -19.89 11.60 10.95
CA TYR A 178 -18.64 12.27 10.56
C TYR A 178 -18.83 13.79 10.56
N TYR A 179 -17.91 14.48 11.25
CA TYR A 179 -18.01 15.91 11.52
C TYR A 179 -16.82 16.66 10.92
N ASP A 180 -17.09 17.87 10.42
CA ASP A 180 -16.05 18.82 10.02
C ASP A 180 -15.41 19.52 11.25
N LEU A 181 -14.43 20.40 11.02
CA LEU A 181 -13.75 21.13 12.10
C LEU A 181 -14.64 22.15 12.82
N GLU A 182 -15.75 22.56 12.20
CA GLU A 182 -16.78 23.44 12.74
C GLU A 182 -17.86 22.66 13.51
N LYS A 183 -17.74 21.32 13.56
CA LYS A 183 -18.70 20.37 14.16
C LYS A 183 -20.01 20.21 13.38
N ASN A 184 -20.05 20.62 12.11
CA ASN A 184 -21.18 20.29 11.26
C ASN A 184 -21.07 18.83 10.82
N LEU A 185 -22.21 18.15 10.79
CA LEU A 185 -22.32 16.77 10.35
C LEU A 185 -22.39 16.73 8.81
N TYR A 186 -21.50 15.99 8.16
CA TYR A 186 -21.49 15.90 6.69
C TYR A 186 -21.72 14.47 6.16
N CYS A 187 -21.56 13.44 7.00
CA CYS A 187 -21.81 12.06 6.59
C CYS A 187 -22.30 11.20 7.75
N LYS A 188 -23.31 10.36 7.49
CA LYS A 188 -23.76 9.28 8.36
C LYS A 188 -23.65 7.95 7.65
N LYS A 189 -23.21 6.91 8.36
CA LYS A 189 -23.23 5.53 7.90
C LYS A 189 -24.00 4.68 8.88
N TYR A 190 -24.92 3.86 8.41
CA TYR A 190 -25.69 2.91 9.23
C TYR A 190 -25.31 1.48 8.89
N PHE A 191 -25.30 0.63 9.90
CA PHE A 191 -24.85 -0.75 9.80
C PHE A 191 -25.92 -1.70 10.34
N GLU A 192 -25.99 -2.89 9.75
CA GLU A 192 -26.87 -3.94 10.24
C GLU A 192 -26.36 -4.49 11.58
N GLU A 193 -27.29 -4.75 12.50
CA GLU A 193 -27.00 -5.42 13.77
C GLU A 193 -26.89 -6.95 13.58
N THR A 194 -25.93 -7.35 12.76
CA THR A 194 -25.58 -8.74 12.48
C THR A 194 -24.13 -9.00 12.85
N ASN A 195 -23.72 -10.27 12.90
CA ASN A 195 -22.31 -10.62 13.18
C ASN A 195 -21.35 -10.06 12.13
N ASP A 196 -21.76 -10.04 10.86
CA ASP A 196 -21.01 -9.49 9.73
C ASP A 196 -20.92 -7.96 9.77
N ASN A 197 -21.89 -7.31 10.43
CA ASN A 197 -21.97 -5.85 10.60
C ASN A 197 -21.81 -5.07 9.30
N LYS A 198 -22.55 -5.50 8.27
CA LYS A 198 -22.51 -4.92 6.93
C LYS A 198 -23.04 -3.49 6.95
N LEU A 199 -22.42 -2.64 6.14
CA LEU A 199 -22.93 -1.31 5.85
C LEU A 199 -24.28 -1.43 5.14
N ASN A 200 -25.28 -0.72 5.64
CA ASN A 200 -26.65 -0.73 5.14
C ASN A 200 -26.94 0.51 4.29
N SER A 201 -26.53 1.68 4.77
CA SER A 201 -26.82 2.95 4.11
C SER A 201 -25.81 4.03 4.50
N ILE A 202 -25.63 4.99 3.60
CA ILE A 202 -24.81 6.18 3.74
C ILE A 202 -25.70 7.39 3.43
N PHE A 203 -25.58 8.47 4.20
CA PHE A 203 -26.30 9.71 4.00
C PHE A 203 -25.31 10.87 4.05
N ILE A 204 -25.34 11.73 3.03
CA ILE A 204 -24.46 12.90 2.92
C ILE A 204 -25.25 14.16 3.23
N TYR A 205 -24.63 15.08 3.97
CA TYR A 205 -25.25 16.31 4.45
C TYR A 205 -24.41 17.52 4.04
N ASP A 206 -25.08 18.63 3.74
CA ASP A 206 -24.48 19.97 3.63
C ASP A 206 -25.28 20.95 4.52
N ASN A 207 -24.63 21.58 5.49
CA ASN A 207 -25.26 22.47 6.49
C ASN A 207 -26.54 21.87 7.09
N ASP A 208 -26.46 20.63 7.59
CA ASP A 208 -27.55 19.83 8.17
C ASP A 208 -28.69 19.43 7.21
N ILE A 209 -28.60 19.78 5.93
CA ILE A 209 -29.55 19.34 4.89
C ILE A 209 -29.05 18.04 4.29
N LEU A 210 -29.90 17.01 4.26
CA LEU A 210 -29.62 15.77 3.55
C LEU A 210 -29.58 16.04 2.05
N ILE A 211 -28.42 15.81 1.41
CA ILE A 211 -28.24 16.06 -0.03
C ILE A 211 -28.30 14.79 -0.86
N GLU A 212 -27.82 13.65 -0.35
CA GLU A 212 -27.80 12.39 -1.11
C GLU A 212 -27.70 11.16 -0.19
N SER A 213 -28.06 9.99 -0.70
CA SER A 213 -27.93 8.72 0.03
C SER A 213 -27.50 7.55 -0.86
N PHE A 214 -26.78 6.60 -0.27
CA PHE A 214 -26.23 5.44 -0.98
C PHE A 214 -26.42 4.16 -0.18
N SER A 215 -26.57 3.03 -0.86
CA SER A 215 -26.68 1.73 -0.18
C SER A 215 -25.30 1.18 0.22
N ASN A 216 -24.24 1.63 -0.44
CA ASN A 216 -22.87 1.16 -0.19
C ASN A 216 -21.82 2.19 -0.63
N GLU A 217 -20.57 1.98 -0.22
CA GLU A 217 -19.47 2.90 -0.54
C GLU A 217 -19.15 2.94 -2.04
N LYS A 218 -19.42 1.87 -2.80
CA LYS A 218 -19.08 1.85 -4.23
C LYS A 218 -19.96 2.82 -5.02
N GLU A 219 -21.24 2.94 -4.67
CA GLU A 219 -22.15 3.95 -5.22
C GLU A 219 -21.71 5.36 -4.84
N MET A 220 -21.40 5.59 -3.56
CA MET A 220 -20.88 6.88 -3.09
C MET A 220 -19.59 7.30 -3.82
N PHE A 221 -18.67 6.36 -4.06
CA PHE A 221 -17.44 6.63 -4.82
C PHE A 221 -17.72 6.92 -6.29
N THR A 222 -18.71 6.24 -6.90
CA THR A 222 -19.13 6.52 -8.28
C THR A 222 -19.68 7.94 -8.39
N TYR A 223 -20.51 8.36 -7.43
CA TYR A 223 -21.04 9.71 -7.36
C TYR A 223 -19.92 10.77 -7.23
N PHE A 224 -18.94 10.52 -6.37
CA PHE A 224 -17.76 11.38 -6.24
C PHE A 224 -16.94 11.46 -7.54
N PHE A 225 -16.73 10.33 -8.21
CA PHE A 225 -16.02 10.29 -9.49
C PHE A 225 -16.77 11.06 -10.59
N ASP A 226 -18.07 10.86 -10.71
CA ASP A 226 -18.91 11.55 -11.70
C ASP A 226 -18.99 13.07 -11.48
N PHE A 227 -18.73 13.55 -10.26
CA PHE A 227 -18.62 14.98 -9.98
C PHE A 227 -17.34 15.59 -10.58
N TYR A 228 -16.21 14.88 -10.51
CA TYR A 228 -14.92 15.39 -10.99
C TYR A 228 -14.65 15.09 -12.46
N PHE A 229 -15.05 13.91 -12.93
CA PHE A 229 -14.74 13.47 -14.28
C PHE A 229 -15.64 14.13 -15.33
N ASN A 230 -15.05 14.41 -16.48
CA ASN A 230 -15.73 14.76 -17.71
C ASN A 230 -15.57 13.61 -18.72
N ASP A 231 -16.37 13.67 -19.78
CA ASP A 231 -16.21 12.74 -20.89
C ASP A 231 -14.81 12.88 -21.50
N GLN A 232 -14.23 11.75 -21.90
CA GLN A 232 -12.88 11.62 -22.46
C GLN A 232 -11.72 11.89 -21.49
N ASP A 233 -11.97 12.16 -20.21
CA ASP A 233 -10.88 12.21 -19.22
C ASP A 233 -10.16 10.86 -19.12
N ILE A 234 -8.83 10.91 -19.01
CA ILE A 234 -7.98 9.73 -18.87
C ILE A 234 -7.84 9.43 -17.38
N VAL A 235 -8.25 8.23 -16.97
CA VAL A 235 -8.30 7.87 -15.55
C VAL A 235 -7.50 6.60 -15.30
N PHE A 236 -6.35 6.73 -14.66
CA PHE A 236 -5.60 5.61 -14.11
C PHE A 236 -6.24 5.16 -12.80
N ASN A 237 -6.50 3.86 -12.65
CA ASN A 237 -7.00 3.30 -11.41
C ASN A 237 -6.07 2.21 -10.87
N ASP A 238 -5.43 2.55 -9.76
CA ASP A 238 -4.42 1.73 -9.08
C ASP A 238 -4.98 0.93 -7.91
N ALA A 239 -6.30 1.00 -7.69
CA ALA A 239 -6.97 0.33 -6.58
C ALA A 239 -8.10 -0.57 -7.08
N ARG A 240 -7.87 -1.90 -7.04
CA ARG A 240 -8.88 -2.91 -7.42
C ARG A 240 -10.24 -2.76 -6.74
N LEU A 241 -10.26 -2.24 -5.51
CA LEU A 241 -11.53 -2.01 -4.79
C LEU A 241 -12.41 -0.93 -5.44
N LEU A 242 -11.81 -0.05 -6.26
CA LEU A 242 -12.46 1.06 -6.96
C LEU A 242 -12.86 0.73 -8.40
N ASP A 243 -12.50 -0.45 -8.91
CA ASP A 243 -12.86 -0.90 -10.26
C ASP A 243 -14.34 -0.77 -10.53
N LYS A 244 -15.14 -1.30 -9.60
CA LYS A 244 -16.59 -1.29 -9.76
C LYS A 244 -17.15 0.12 -9.76
N SER A 245 -16.61 1.02 -8.95
CA SER A 245 -17.05 2.41 -8.92
C SER A 245 -16.66 3.15 -10.19
N LEU A 246 -15.45 2.89 -10.73
CA LEU A 246 -14.99 3.50 -11.95
C LEU A 246 -15.74 2.99 -13.20
N ILE A 247 -15.92 1.67 -13.31
CA ILE A 247 -16.65 1.02 -14.42
C ILE A 247 -18.14 1.41 -14.43
N ASN A 248 -18.69 1.74 -13.25
CA ASN A 248 -20.06 2.20 -13.12
C ASN A 248 -20.23 3.72 -13.25
N SER A 249 -19.14 4.48 -13.48
CA SER A 249 -19.21 5.92 -13.75
C SER A 249 -20.17 6.20 -14.91
N THR A 250 -20.95 7.26 -14.79
CA THR A 250 -21.87 7.70 -15.87
C THR A 250 -21.15 8.48 -16.95
N LYS A 251 -19.90 8.88 -16.71
CA LYS A 251 -19.04 9.61 -17.65
C LYS A 251 -18.37 8.66 -18.63
N ASN A 252 -18.24 9.08 -19.88
CA ASN A 252 -17.52 8.32 -20.91
C ASN A 252 -15.99 8.56 -20.78
N ILE A 253 -15.40 8.07 -19.70
CA ILE A 253 -13.97 8.20 -19.40
C ILE A 253 -13.12 7.15 -20.12
N LYS A 254 -11.85 7.49 -20.36
CA LYS A 254 -10.83 6.55 -20.83
C LYS A 254 -10.20 5.85 -19.62
N SER A 255 -10.87 4.82 -19.12
CA SER A 255 -10.44 4.10 -17.91
C SER A 255 -9.25 3.17 -18.18
N ILE A 256 -8.15 3.39 -17.46
CA ILE A 256 -6.92 2.59 -17.51
C ILE A 256 -6.77 1.87 -16.17
N LEU A 257 -6.94 0.55 -16.17
CA LEU A 257 -6.89 -0.27 -14.98
C LEU A 257 -5.47 -0.80 -14.76
N VAL A 258 -4.80 -0.37 -13.69
CA VAL A 258 -3.40 -0.73 -13.42
C VAL A 258 -3.31 -1.96 -12.51
N PHE A 259 -2.69 -3.02 -13.00
CA PHE A 259 -2.57 -4.30 -12.30
C PHE A 259 -1.18 -4.42 -11.66
N HIS A 260 -1.11 -4.14 -10.36
CA HIS A 260 0.14 -4.16 -9.57
C HIS A 260 0.56 -5.55 -9.06
N SER A 261 -0.25 -6.57 -9.28
CA SER A 261 -0.04 -7.90 -8.71
C SER A 261 -0.60 -8.96 -9.64
N SER A 262 -0.19 -10.21 -9.43
CA SER A 262 -0.79 -11.35 -10.13
C SER A 262 -2.31 -11.37 -9.94
N HIS A 263 -3.01 -11.51 -11.06
CA HIS A 263 -4.47 -11.67 -11.14
C HIS A 263 -4.90 -13.08 -10.73
N LEU A 264 -3.95 -14.00 -10.55
CA LEU A 264 -4.19 -15.40 -10.20
C LEU A 264 -4.03 -15.67 -8.70
N GLU A 265 -4.79 -16.65 -8.23
CA GLU A 265 -4.68 -17.36 -6.96
C GLU A 265 -4.62 -18.87 -7.30
N GLY A 266 -3.42 -19.43 -7.23
CA GLY A 266 -3.12 -20.70 -7.90
C GLY A 266 -3.33 -20.55 -9.41
N ASP A 267 -4.13 -21.43 -9.99
CA ASP A 267 -4.49 -21.42 -11.41
C ASP A 267 -5.81 -20.69 -11.70
N SER A 268 -6.38 -20.00 -10.71
CA SER A 268 -7.70 -19.38 -10.83
C SER A 268 -7.65 -17.85 -10.73
N ILE A 269 -8.49 -17.15 -11.49
CA ILE A 269 -8.60 -15.69 -11.41
C ILE A 269 -9.17 -15.27 -10.05
N LYS A 270 -8.44 -14.40 -9.35
CA LYS A 270 -8.85 -13.79 -8.07
C LYS A 270 -10.19 -13.07 -8.20
N SER A 271 -11.05 -13.23 -7.19
CA SER A 271 -12.37 -12.61 -7.14
C SER A 271 -12.35 -11.08 -7.32
N SER A 272 -11.28 -10.42 -6.83
CA SER A 272 -11.08 -8.97 -6.97
C SER A 272 -10.85 -8.50 -8.41
N TYR A 273 -10.41 -9.37 -9.32
CA TYR A 273 -10.16 -9.02 -10.73
C TYR A 273 -11.34 -9.35 -11.63
N LYS A 274 -12.18 -10.32 -11.26
CA LYS A 274 -13.29 -10.81 -12.09
C LYS A 274 -14.22 -9.70 -12.57
N TYR A 275 -14.56 -8.75 -11.71
CA TYR A 275 -15.47 -7.67 -12.11
C TYR A 275 -14.88 -6.81 -13.22
N ALA A 276 -13.61 -6.41 -13.09
CA ALA A 276 -12.92 -5.66 -14.13
C ALA A 276 -12.84 -6.47 -15.43
N LEU A 277 -12.32 -7.70 -15.34
CA LEU A 277 -12.07 -8.53 -16.51
C LEU A 277 -13.35 -8.94 -17.27
N ASN A 278 -14.47 -9.12 -16.57
CA ASN A 278 -15.77 -9.45 -17.18
C ASN A 278 -16.51 -8.24 -17.78
N ASN A 279 -16.00 -7.01 -17.62
CA ASN A 279 -16.58 -5.78 -18.17
C ASN A 279 -15.54 -5.07 -19.07
N SER A 280 -14.81 -5.84 -19.87
CA SER A 280 -13.73 -5.35 -20.75
C SER A 280 -14.19 -4.37 -21.82
N ASP A 281 -15.48 -4.38 -22.16
CA ASP A 281 -16.13 -3.43 -23.07
C ASP A 281 -16.07 -1.99 -22.56
N LYS A 282 -16.17 -1.80 -21.23
CA LYS A 282 -16.14 -0.48 -20.57
C LYS A 282 -14.74 0.03 -20.21
N ILE A 283 -13.72 -0.76 -20.48
CA ILE A 283 -12.35 -0.46 -20.09
C ILE A 283 -11.55 -0.03 -21.32
N ALA A 284 -10.86 1.10 -21.24
CA ALA A 284 -10.03 1.56 -22.34
C ALA A 284 -8.76 0.70 -22.45
N LYS A 285 -8.01 0.55 -21.35
CA LYS A 285 -6.81 -0.28 -21.29
C LYS A 285 -6.66 -1.02 -19.96
N TYR A 286 -6.22 -2.26 -20.01
CA TYR A 286 -5.58 -2.98 -18.93
C TYR A 286 -4.09 -2.69 -18.98
N TYR A 287 -3.62 -1.94 -18.01
CA TYR A 287 -2.20 -1.68 -17.83
C TYR A 287 -1.61 -2.78 -16.93
N VAL A 288 -0.89 -3.71 -17.57
CA VAL A 288 -0.13 -4.78 -16.91
C VAL A 288 1.38 -4.53 -16.98
N LEU A 289 2.14 -5.20 -16.11
CA LEU A 289 3.58 -4.96 -15.95
C LEU A 289 4.46 -5.93 -16.75
N THR A 290 3.90 -7.04 -17.22
CA THR A 290 4.63 -8.10 -17.93
C THR A 290 3.85 -8.60 -19.14
N ASN A 291 4.57 -9.05 -20.16
CA ASN A 291 3.97 -9.67 -21.35
C ASN A 291 3.28 -10.99 -20.96
N GLN A 292 3.90 -11.77 -20.07
CA GLN A 292 3.33 -13.03 -19.59
C GLN A 292 1.98 -12.83 -18.88
N GLN A 293 1.81 -11.75 -18.10
CA GLN A 293 0.52 -11.46 -17.47
C GLN A 293 -0.55 -11.09 -18.49
N LYS A 294 -0.19 -10.33 -19.53
CA LYS A 294 -1.09 -10.02 -20.66
C LYS A 294 -1.55 -11.31 -21.33
N GLU A 295 -0.61 -12.14 -21.75
CA GLU A 295 -0.87 -13.40 -22.46
C GLU A 295 -1.76 -14.34 -21.64
N ASP A 296 -1.48 -14.51 -20.34
CA ASP A 296 -2.30 -15.34 -19.46
C ASP A 296 -3.76 -14.85 -19.41
N ILE A 297 -3.99 -13.55 -19.25
CA ILE A 297 -5.36 -12.98 -19.22
C ILE A 297 -6.06 -13.18 -20.58
N GLN A 298 -5.33 -12.99 -21.68
CA GLN A 298 -5.88 -13.18 -23.04
C GLN A 298 -6.27 -14.64 -23.28
N ASN A 299 -5.45 -15.59 -22.84
CA ASN A 299 -5.72 -17.02 -22.97
C ASN A 299 -6.94 -17.44 -22.13
N ASP A 300 -7.09 -16.88 -20.92
CA ASP A 300 -8.17 -17.24 -20.02
C ASP A 300 -9.53 -16.64 -20.44
N LEU A 301 -9.54 -15.44 -21.03
CA LEU A 301 -10.78 -14.65 -21.21
C LEU A 301 -11.02 -14.13 -22.64
N ASN A 302 -10.13 -14.40 -23.60
CA ASN A 302 -10.21 -13.93 -24.98
C ASN A 302 -10.39 -12.40 -25.11
N ILE A 303 -9.75 -11.64 -24.23
CA ILE A 303 -9.77 -10.16 -24.31
C ILE A 303 -8.84 -9.73 -25.46
N PRO A 304 -9.29 -8.85 -26.39
CA PRO A 304 -8.48 -8.43 -27.52
C PRO A 304 -7.18 -7.71 -27.16
N ASP A 305 -6.19 -7.78 -28.04
CA ASP A 305 -4.85 -7.21 -27.82
C ASP A 305 -4.86 -5.71 -27.57
N GLU A 306 -5.71 -4.99 -28.31
CA GLU A 306 -5.87 -3.56 -28.22
C GLU A 306 -6.42 -3.10 -26.85
N LYS A 307 -6.91 -4.00 -26.01
CA LYS A 307 -7.31 -3.67 -24.64
C LYS A 307 -6.13 -3.68 -23.67
N PHE A 308 -4.93 -4.08 -24.08
CA PHE A 308 -3.79 -4.16 -23.18
C PHE A 308 -2.73 -3.13 -23.51
N VAL A 309 -2.05 -2.67 -22.46
CA VAL A 309 -0.76 -2.00 -22.56
C VAL A 309 0.19 -2.67 -21.56
N VAL A 310 1.39 -3.00 -22.01
CA VAL A 310 2.45 -3.56 -21.17
C VAL A 310 3.47 -2.46 -20.96
N ILE A 311 3.56 -1.93 -19.74
CA ILE A 311 4.58 -0.95 -19.38
C ILE A 311 5.28 -1.41 -18.09
N PRO A 312 6.42 -2.09 -18.20
CA PRO A 312 7.21 -2.50 -17.05
C PRO A 312 7.46 -1.35 -16.06
N HIS A 313 7.71 -1.67 -14.79
CA HIS A 313 8.33 -0.66 -13.94
C HIS A 313 9.68 -0.29 -14.53
N PHE A 314 10.07 0.97 -14.34
CA PHE A 314 11.30 1.52 -14.88
C PHE A 314 12.16 2.12 -13.77
N ILE A 315 13.45 2.25 -14.06
CA ILE A 315 14.43 2.81 -13.14
C ILE A 315 15.39 3.71 -13.91
N LYS A 316 15.78 4.83 -13.29
CA LYS A 316 16.87 5.66 -13.82
C LYS A 316 18.18 4.94 -13.52
N THR A 317 19.00 4.75 -14.55
CA THR A 317 20.32 4.13 -14.40
C THR A 317 21.12 4.90 -13.36
N SER A 318 21.66 4.21 -12.37
CA SER A 318 22.52 4.85 -11.37
C SER A 318 23.87 5.19 -11.99
N SER A 319 24.43 6.34 -11.63
CA SER A 319 25.84 6.62 -11.90
C SER A 319 26.67 5.74 -10.97
N ASN A 320 27.22 4.64 -11.48
CA ASN A 320 27.99 3.67 -10.69
C ASN A 320 29.04 4.38 -9.83
N SER A 321 28.87 4.32 -8.50
CA SER A 321 29.96 4.55 -7.57
C SER A 321 30.71 3.23 -7.39
N THR A 322 32.04 3.24 -7.50
CA THR A 322 32.86 2.07 -7.21
C THR A 322 32.84 1.79 -5.71
N ASN A 323 31.90 0.97 -5.26
CA ASN A 323 31.87 0.47 -3.89
C ASN A 323 32.65 -0.85 -3.79
N GLU A 324 33.20 -1.12 -2.61
CA GLU A 324 33.79 -2.44 -2.31
C GLU A 324 32.68 -3.48 -2.23
N ILE A 325 32.75 -4.50 -3.09
CA ILE A 325 31.81 -5.63 -3.08
C ILE A 325 32.18 -6.53 -1.89
N LYS A 326 31.26 -6.69 -0.95
CA LYS A 326 31.39 -7.58 0.20
C LYS A 326 31.17 -9.03 -0.23
N ASP A 327 31.82 -9.96 0.45
CA ASP A 327 31.62 -11.40 0.23
C ASP A 327 30.30 -11.90 0.85
N GLN A 328 29.18 -11.45 0.28
CA GLN A 328 27.83 -11.78 0.75
C GLN A 328 26.82 -11.98 -0.40
N PHE A 329 25.89 -12.90 -0.18
CA PHE A 329 24.58 -12.94 -0.82
C PHE A 329 23.58 -12.12 -0.02
N VAL A 330 22.56 -11.59 -0.71
CA VAL A 330 21.57 -10.74 -0.04
C VAL A 330 20.12 -11.04 -0.44
N PHE A 331 19.23 -10.96 0.54
CA PHE A 331 17.78 -10.86 0.32
C PHE A 331 17.28 -9.55 0.92
N VAL A 332 16.47 -8.81 0.17
CA VAL A 332 15.80 -7.60 0.66
C VAL A 332 14.31 -7.71 0.40
N GLY A 333 13.50 -7.79 1.46
CA GLY A 333 12.06 -7.92 1.31
C GLY A 333 11.33 -8.20 2.62
N ARG A 334 10.00 -8.21 2.55
CA ARG A 334 9.16 -8.60 3.70
C ARG A 334 9.39 -10.08 4.03
N PHE A 335 9.38 -10.41 5.33
CA PHE A 335 9.36 -11.81 5.77
C PHE A 335 7.90 -12.28 5.79
N SER A 336 7.55 -13.07 4.80
CA SER A 336 6.20 -13.55 4.57
C SER A 336 6.23 -14.88 3.82
N GLU A 337 5.16 -15.65 3.93
CA GLU A 337 5.07 -17.01 3.37
C GLU A 337 5.25 -16.99 1.84
N GLU A 338 4.75 -15.96 1.16
CA GLU A 338 4.88 -15.82 -0.29
C GLU A 338 6.33 -15.62 -0.76
N LYS A 339 7.25 -15.21 0.12
CA LYS A 339 8.68 -15.03 -0.22
C LYS A 339 9.51 -16.31 -0.08
N GLN A 340 8.97 -17.33 0.58
CA GLN A 340 9.60 -18.62 0.85
C GLN A 340 11.07 -18.51 1.31
N ILE A 341 11.37 -17.64 2.28
CA ILE A 341 12.74 -17.42 2.74
C ILE A 341 13.35 -18.73 3.30
N SER A 342 12.54 -19.70 3.73
CA SER A 342 13.00 -21.05 4.05
C SER A 342 13.76 -21.71 2.90
N HIS A 343 13.34 -21.52 1.65
CA HIS A 343 14.03 -22.07 0.47
C HIS A 343 15.41 -21.43 0.28
N ILE A 344 15.56 -20.13 0.60
CA ILE A 344 16.88 -19.48 0.62
C ILE A 344 17.77 -20.15 1.65
N ILE A 345 17.28 -20.36 2.88
CA ILE A 345 18.06 -20.97 3.96
C ILE A 345 18.45 -22.42 3.62
N GLU A 346 17.52 -23.20 3.06
CA GLU A 346 17.75 -24.59 2.65
C GLU A 346 18.76 -24.68 1.49
N SER A 347 18.63 -23.83 0.47
CA SER A 347 19.59 -23.75 -0.64
C SER A 347 20.98 -23.30 -0.17
N TYR A 348 21.00 -22.35 0.77
CA TYR A 348 22.25 -21.84 1.36
C TYR A 348 22.94 -22.89 2.24
N LYS A 349 22.19 -23.74 2.95
CA LYS A 349 22.75 -24.89 3.67
C LYS A 349 23.49 -25.83 2.70
N LEU A 350 22.86 -26.16 1.57
CA LEU A 350 23.51 -26.97 0.54
C LEU A 350 24.76 -26.28 -0.04
N TYR A 351 24.73 -24.95 -0.20
CA TYR A 351 25.89 -24.18 -0.67
C TYR A 351 27.08 -24.31 0.29
N ILE A 352 26.84 -24.15 1.59
CA ILE A 352 27.88 -24.34 2.63
C ILE A 352 28.38 -25.79 2.66
N ASP A 353 27.48 -26.79 2.56
CA ASP A 353 27.87 -28.21 2.55
C ASP A 353 28.76 -28.58 1.35
N ASN A 354 28.64 -27.85 0.25
CA ASN A 354 29.48 -27.99 -0.94
C ASN A 354 30.75 -27.11 -0.90
N GLY A 355 31.11 -26.57 0.27
CA GLY A 355 32.36 -25.82 0.47
C GLY A 355 32.26 -24.32 0.21
N GLY A 356 31.04 -23.79 0.02
CA GLY A 356 30.81 -22.35 -0.08
C GLY A 356 31.20 -21.60 1.20
N SER A 357 31.70 -20.36 1.05
CA SER A 357 32.14 -19.52 2.18
C SER A 357 31.54 -18.10 2.20
N THR A 358 30.84 -17.70 1.13
CA THR A 358 30.16 -16.39 1.05
C THR A 358 29.04 -16.31 2.07
N LYS A 359 28.94 -15.21 2.82
CA LYS A 359 27.92 -15.02 3.88
C LYS A 359 26.53 -14.79 3.28
N LEU A 360 25.47 -15.02 4.07
CA LEU A 360 24.10 -14.67 3.69
C LEU A 360 23.56 -13.56 4.60
N VAL A 361 23.07 -12.48 3.99
CA VAL A 361 22.45 -11.37 4.70
C VAL A 361 20.99 -11.22 4.30
N LEU A 362 20.10 -11.19 5.28
CA LEU A 362 18.66 -11.02 5.07
C LEU A 362 18.23 -9.67 5.65
N TYR A 363 17.73 -8.77 4.81
CA TYR A 363 17.10 -7.52 5.22
C TYR A 363 15.59 -7.64 5.17
N GLY A 364 14.96 -7.50 6.33
CA GLY A 364 13.51 -7.49 6.44
C GLY A 364 13.00 -8.06 7.75
N GLY A 365 11.68 -8.00 7.92
CA GLY A 365 10.98 -8.58 9.06
C GLY A 365 11.21 -7.87 10.39
N ILE A 366 10.14 -7.78 11.18
CA ILE A 366 10.20 -7.54 12.62
C ILE A 366 9.87 -8.90 13.29
N LYS A 367 9.67 -8.95 14.62
CA LYS A 367 9.04 -10.09 15.30
C LYS A 367 7.76 -10.55 14.57
N GLY A 368 7.65 -11.85 14.35
CA GLY A 368 6.50 -12.46 13.67
C GLY A 368 6.74 -13.96 13.46
N GLU A 369 5.69 -14.69 13.08
CA GLU A 369 5.75 -16.15 12.90
C GLU A 369 6.81 -16.55 11.86
N GLU A 370 6.82 -15.89 10.70
CA GLU A 370 7.80 -16.15 9.64
C GLU A 370 9.24 -15.84 10.08
N ARG A 371 9.43 -14.78 10.87
CA ARG A 371 10.73 -14.45 11.44
C ARG A 371 11.23 -15.59 12.35
N THR A 372 10.36 -16.09 13.23
CA THR A 372 10.68 -17.21 14.13
C THR A 372 10.99 -18.49 13.35
N LYS A 373 10.24 -18.79 12.28
CA LYS A 373 10.51 -19.95 11.41
C LYS A 373 11.91 -19.88 10.80
N ILE A 374 12.30 -18.71 10.27
CA ILE A 374 13.63 -18.48 9.68
C ILE A 374 14.73 -18.65 10.73
N GLU A 375 14.59 -18.04 11.91
CA GLU A 375 15.57 -18.16 13.01
C GLU A 375 15.72 -19.62 13.48
N ASN A 376 14.63 -20.37 13.53
CA ASN A 376 14.65 -21.78 13.88
C ASN A 376 15.37 -22.63 12.82
N LEU A 377 15.15 -22.37 11.51
CA LEU A 377 15.87 -23.07 10.44
C LEU A 377 17.37 -22.79 10.48
N ILE A 378 17.77 -21.54 10.69
CA ILE A 378 19.18 -21.16 10.83
C ILE A 378 19.82 -21.92 11.99
N LYS A 379 19.13 -22.01 13.14
CA LYS A 379 19.60 -22.76 14.29
C LYS A 379 19.66 -24.27 14.01
N GLN A 380 18.62 -24.83 13.38
CA GLN A 380 18.53 -26.24 13.04
C GLN A 380 19.68 -26.68 12.12
N TYR A 381 20.06 -25.84 11.18
CA TYR A 381 21.14 -26.12 10.24
C TYR A 381 22.53 -25.65 10.70
N ASN A 382 22.66 -25.14 11.93
CA ASN A 382 23.90 -24.61 12.51
C ASN A 382 24.54 -23.46 11.68
N LEU A 383 23.71 -22.57 11.12
CA LEU A 383 24.12 -21.48 10.23
C LEU A 383 24.28 -20.11 10.94
N GLN A 384 24.28 -20.06 12.27
CA GLN A 384 24.27 -18.81 13.04
C GLN A 384 25.47 -17.89 12.77
N ASN A 385 26.61 -18.46 12.36
CA ASN A 385 27.82 -17.69 12.01
C ASN A 385 27.87 -17.30 10.53
N GLU A 386 26.97 -17.86 9.71
CA GLU A 386 26.96 -17.71 8.25
C GLU A 386 25.81 -16.81 7.78
N VAL A 387 24.72 -16.74 8.55
CA VAL A 387 23.51 -15.98 8.21
C VAL A 387 23.30 -14.84 9.19
N THR A 388 23.24 -13.61 8.68
CA THR A 388 22.87 -12.42 9.44
C THR A 388 21.50 -11.92 9.03
N ILE A 389 20.68 -11.52 10.00
CA ILE A 389 19.43 -10.82 9.71
C ILE A 389 19.44 -9.41 10.28
N HIS A 390 19.07 -8.46 9.42
CA HIS A 390 18.82 -7.07 9.76
C HIS A 390 17.33 -6.73 9.63
N PRO A 391 16.86 -5.71 10.38
CA PRO A 391 15.57 -5.07 10.11
C PRO A 391 15.50 -4.50 8.67
N PHE A 392 14.34 -3.93 8.31
CA PHE A 392 14.20 -3.19 7.06
C PHE A 392 15.30 -2.13 6.89
N THR A 393 15.90 -2.09 5.70
CA THR A 393 16.85 -1.04 5.29
C THR A 393 16.11 0.11 4.62
N ASN A 394 16.57 1.34 4.87
CA ASN A 394 16.12 2.53 4.16
C ASN A 394 16.96 2.80 2.90
N ASP A 395 18.07 2.08 2.71
CA ASP A 395 18.92 2.16 1.53
C ASP A 395 19.14 0.76 0.92
N PRO A 396 18.11 0.20 0.25
CA PRO A 396 18.23 -1.10 -0.39
C PRO A 396 19.19 -1.08 -1.60
N LEU A 397 19.35 0.07 -2.26
CA LEU A 397 20.22 0.19 -3.44
C LEU A 397 21.69 0.03 -3.05
N GLN A 398 22.13 0.67 -1.95
CA GLN A 398 23.47 0.45 -1.41
C GLN A 398 23.70 -1.02 -1.05
N VAL A 399 22.72 -1.66 -0.43
CA VAL A 399 22.82 -3.08 -0.04
C VAL A 399 23.03 -3.98 -1.26
N PHE A 400 22.31 -3.75 -2.35
CA PHE A 400 22.51 -4.50 -3.60
C PHE A 400 23.89 -4.22 -4.19
N ARG A 401 24.29 -2.95 -4.31
CA ARG A 401 25.59 -2.53 -4.87
C ARG A 401 26.79 -3.16 -4.16
N GLU A 402 26.67 -3.45 -2.87
CA GLU A 402 27.73 -4.04 -2.05
C GLU A 402 27.69 -5.58 -2.00
N SER A 403 26.77 -6.25 -2.69
CA SER A 403 26.58 -7.70 -2.59
C SER A 403 26.96 -8.44 -3.88
N LYS A 404 27.45 -9.68 -3.75
CA LYS A 404 27.84 -10.51 -4.90
C LYS A 404 26.65 -10.98 -5.73
N ALA A 405 25.55 -11.29 -5.08
CA ALA A 405 24.28 -11.57 -5.74
C ALA A 405 23.11 -11.38 -4.78
N SER A 406 21.95 -11.09 -5.34
CA SER A 406 20.69 -11.08 -4.58
C SER A 406 19.84 -12.32 -4.90
N LEU A 407 18.98 -12.71 -3.94
CA LEU A 407 18.23 -13.95 -3.99
C LEU A 407 16.72 -13.70 -3.98
N LEU A 408 15.96 -14.42 -4.80
CA LEU A 408 14.49 -14.39 -4.82
C LEU A 408 13.88 -15.78 -4.97
N THR A 409 13.21 -16.27 -3.93
CA THR A 409 12.50 -17.57 -3.92
C THR A 409 10.99 -17.41 -3.77
N SER A 410 10.42 -16.33 -4.32
CA SER A 410 8.99 -16.05 -4.10
C SER A 410 8.09 -17.06 -4.83
N LYS A 411 6.88 -17.31 -4.30
CA LYS A 411 5.83 -18.13 -4.95
C LYS A 411 5.23 -17.43 -6.16
N PHE A 412 5.00 -16.13 -6.04
CA PHE A 412 4.46 -15.28 -7.09
C PHE A 412 4.87 -13.82 -6.87
N GLU A 413 4.82 -13.03 -7.93
CA GLU A 413 5.15 -11.62 -7.93
C GLU A 413 4.20 -10.84 -8.86
N GLY A 414 4.13 -9.52 -8.68
CA GLY A 414 3.52 -8.63 -9.69
C GLY A 414 4.51 -8.29 -10.79
N PHE A 415 5.70 -7.85 -10.38
CA PHE A 415 6.82 -7.51 -11.27
C PHE A 415 8.20 -7.81 -10.65
N ALA A 416 8.32 -7.96 -9.33
CA ALA A 416 9.58 -8.13 -8.60
C ALA A 416 10.51 -6.89 -8.64
N LEU A 417 10.06 -5.76 -8.08
CA LEU A 417 10.83 -4.51 -7.99
C LEU A 417 12.24 -4.68 -7.40
N SER A 418 12.43 -5.58 -6.43
CA SER A 418 13.76 -5.83 -5.83
C SER A 418 14.75 -6.45 -6.82
N VAL A 419 14.27 -7.22 -7.81
CA VAL A 419 15.11 -7.79 -8.88
C VAL A 419 15.58 -6.68 -9.81
N MET A 420 14.66 -5.78 -10.20
CA MET A 420 15.00 -4.61 -11.02
C MET A 420 15.98 -3.68 -10.30
N GLU A 421 15.70 -3.37 -9.02
CA GLU A 421 16.58 -2.53 -8.19
C GLU A 421 17.96 -3.18 -8.02
N SER A 422 18.05 -4.49 -7.83
CA SER A 422 19.32 -5.22 -7.69
C SER A 422 20.18 -5.17 -8.96
N ILE A 423 19.59 -5.50 -10.11
CA ILE A 423 20.29 -5.48 -11.40
C ILE A 423 20.71 -4.06 -11.79
N ASN A 424 19.87 -3.05 -11.50
CA ASN A 424 20.22 -1.65 -11.75
C ASN A 424 21.47 -1.20 -10.98
N GLU A 425 21.76 -1.82 -9.84
CA GLU A 425 22.96 -1.55 -9.03
C GLU A 425 24.14 -2.48 -9.38
N GLY A 426 24.06 -3.21 -10.49
CA GLY A 426 25.08 -4.13 -10.94
C GLY A 426 25.15 -5.43 -10.13
N CYS A 427 24.16 -5.70 -9.28
CA CYS A 427 24.09 -6.92 -8.48
C CYS A 427 23.29 -7.99 -9.24
N PRO A 428 23.90 -9.12 -9.64
CA PRO A 428 23.18 -10.16 -10.34
C PRO A 428 22.18 -10.87 -9.41
N VAL A 429 21.18 -11.53 -10.00
CA VAL A 429 20.06 -12.12 -9.25
C VAL A 429 19.97 -13.62 -9.50
N ILE A 430 19.84 -14.41 -8.43
CA ILE A 430 19.38 -15.80 -8.52
C ILE A 430 17.91 -15.82 -8.12
N ALA A 431 17.02 -16.16 -9.04
CA ALA A 431 15.58 -16.10 -8.82
C ALA A 431 14.87 -17.36 -9.30
N TYR A 432 13.79 -17.73 -8.61
CA TYR A 432 12.82 -18.64 -9.21
C TYR A 432 12.11 -17.99 -10.40
N ASP A 433 11.90 -18.77 -11.45
CA ASP A 433 11.18 -18.40 -12.67
C ASP A 433 9.67 -18.52 -12.46
N ILE A 434 9.13 -17.57 -11.70
CA ILE A 434 7.73 -17.52 -11.28
C ILE A 434 6.92 -16.46 -12.03
N LYS A 435 5.60 -16.66 -12.05
CA LYS A 435 4.63 -15.65 -12.46
C LYS A 435 4.52 -14.54 -11.38
N TYR A 436 4.79 -13.27 -11.66
CA TYR A 436 5.39 -12.68 -12.85
C TYR A 436 6.53 -11.75 -12.45
N GLY A 437 7.43 -11.44 -13.38
CA GLY A 437 8.46 -10.42 -13.14
C GLY A 437 9.88 -10.89 -13.38
N PRO A 438 10.38 -11.94 -12.69
CA PRO A 438 11.76 -12.40 -12.84
C PRO A 438 12.18 -12.60 -14.29
N ARG A 439 11.36 -13.30 -15.09
CA ARG A 439 11.59 -13.51 -16.52
C ARG A 439 11.52 -12.24 -17.36
N GLU A 440 10.70 -11.27 -16.97
CA GLU A 440 10.59 -9.97 -17.65
C GLU A 440 11.89 -9.17 -17.46
N ILE A 441 12.54 -9.29 -16.30
CA ILE A 441 13.69 -8.47 -15.91
C ILE A 441 15.05 -9.16 -16.18
N ILE A 442 15.19 -10.44 -15.88
CA ILE A 442 16.45 -11.17 -15.90
C ILE A 442 16.77 -11.67 -17.31
N VAL A 443 18.00 -11.44 -17.77
CA VAL A 443 18.61 -12.13 -18.91
C VAL A 443 19.43 -13.29 -18.35
N ASN A 444 18.93 -14.52 -18.53
CA ASN A 444 19.51 -15.71 -17.92
C ASN A 444 20.96 -15.95 -18.38
N GLY A 445 21.89 -16.07 -17.44
CA GLY A 445 23.32 -16.20 -17.69
C GLY A 445 24.07 -14.88 -17.92
N GLU A 446 23.37 -13.74 -17.96
CA GLU A 446 23.99 -12.41 -18.15
C GLU A 446 23.76 -11.49 -16.94
N SER A 447 22.50 -11.28 -16.54
CA SER A 447 22.15 -10.43 -15.40
C SER A 447 21.74 -11.24 -14.17
N GLY A 448 21.75 -12.57 -14.26
CA GLY A 448 21.28 -13.47 -13.21
C GLY A 448 20.93 -14.86 -13.72
N TYR A 449 20.40 -15.70 -12.84
CA TYR A 449 19.93 -17.05 -13.13
C TYR A 449 18.45 -17.21 -12.82
N LEU A 450 17.70 -17.78 -13.77
CA LEU A 450 16.32 -18.19 -13.62
C LEU A 450 16.27 -19.70 -13.33
N ILE A 451 15.77 -20.05 -12.16
CA ILE A 451 15.73 -21.41 -11.62
C ILE A 451 14.29 -21.91 -11.58
N GLU A 452 14.07 -23.19 -11.82
CA GLU A 452 12.72 -23.75 -11.69
C GLU A 452 12.15 -23.52 -10.28
N PRO A 453 10.88 -23.07 -10.14
CA PRO A 453 10.28 -22.83 -8.84
C PRO A 453 10.36 -24.05 -7.90
N ASN A 454 10.77 -23.81 -6.66
CA ASN A 454 11.00 -24.83 -5.61
C ASN A 454 12.19 -25.78 -5.84
N ASN A 455 13.01 -25.58 -6.86
CA ASN A 455 14.22 -26.40 -7.07
C ASN A 455 15.39 -25.89 -6.20
N ILE A 456 15.42 -26.32 -4.94
CA ILE A 456 16.42 -25.92 -3.93
C ILE A 456 17.85 -26.33 -4.32
N GLU A 457 18.01 -27.52 -4.91
CA GLU A 457 19.32 -28.02 -5.31
C GLU A 457 19.92 -27.20 -6.46
N GLU A 458 19.12 -26.89 -7.48
CA GLU A 458 19.55 -26.06 -8.60
C GLU A 458 19.81 -24.63 -8.17
N PHE A 459 19.00 -24.10 -7.25
CA PHE A 459 19.22 -22.77 -6.67
C PHE A 459 20.56 -22.70 -5.92
N SER A 460 20.91 -23.75 -5.17
CA SER A 460 22.22 -23.89 -4.52
C SER A 460 23.37 -23.97 -5.54
N LYS A 461 23.21 -24.74 -6.63
CA LYS A 461 24.20 -24.81 -7.71
C LYS A 461 24.41 -23.44 -8.38
N ALA A 462 23.35 -22.65 -8.53
CA ALA A 462 23.46 -21.29 -9.04
C ALA A 462 24.25 -20.37 -8.07
N MET A 463 24.10 -20.55 -6.75
CA MET A 463 24.93 -19.85 -5.75
C MET A 463 26.42 -20.21 -5.88
N ILE A 464 26.75 -21.47 -6.19
CA ILE A 464 28.14 -21.87 -6.44
C ILE A 464 28.63 -21.22 -7.74
N SER A 465 27.85 -21.37 -8.81
CA SER A 465 28.20 -20.90 -10.15
C SER A 465 28.48 -19.41 -10.21
N ILE A 466 27.68 -18.58 -9.52
CA ILE A 466 27.85 -17.11 -9.52
C ILE A 466 29.12 -16.65 -8.78
N ILE A 467 29.64 -17.45 -7.85
CA ILE A 467 30.87 -17.16 -7.12
C ILE A 467 32.09 -17.61 -7.94
N GLU A 468 32.00 -18.79 -8.55
CA GLU A 468 33.07 -19.34 -9.38
C GLU A 468 33.20 -18.62 -10.72
N ASN A 469 32.06 -18.17 -11.28
CA ASN A 469 31.96 -17.46 -12.55
C ASN A 469 31.11 -16.20 -12.36
N PRO A 470 31.68 -15.12 -11.76
CA PRO A 470 30.98 -13.86 -11.57
C PRO A 470 30.49 -13.29 -12.89
N LEU A 471 29.24 -12.82 -12.90
CA LEU A 471 28.65 -12.17 -14.08
C LEU A 471 29.16 -10.74 -14.21
N GLU A 472 29.61 -10.37 -15.41
CA GLU A 472 30.04 -9.02 -15.74
C GLU A 472 28.95 -8.25 -16.47
N ASN A 473 28.97 -6.91 -16.40
CA ASN A 473 28.04 -6.03 -17.11
C ASN A 473 26.55 -6.27 -16.80
N VAL A 474 26.24 -6.66 -15.55
CA VAL A 474 24.87 -6.83 -15.06
C VAL A 474 24.05 -5.57 -15.28
N LYS A 475 23.03 -5.69 -16.14
CA LYS A 475 22.11 -4.61 -16.53
C LYS A 475 20.73 -5.17 -16.78
N THR A 476 19.71 -4.32 -16.60
CA THR A 476 18.33 -4.66 -16.93
C THR A 476 18.12 -4.64 -18.43
N LYS A 477 17.06 -5.29 -18.92
CA LYS A 477 16.67 -5.20 -20.33
C LYS A 477 16.30 -3.77 -20.75
N ASP A 478 16.43 -3.49 -22.04
CA ASP A 478 16.21 -2.14 -22.60
C ASP A 478 14.77 -1.63 -22.41
N GLU A 479 13.80 -2.54 -22.32
CA GLU A 479 12.37 -2.24 -22.10
C GLU A 479 12.08 -1.66 -20.71
N ILE A 480 13.01 -1.81 -19.77
CA ILE A 480 12.87 -1.39 -18.36
C ILE A 480 13.54 -0.02 -18.11
N THR A 481 14.13 0.56 -19.15
CA THR A 481 14.81 1.86 -19.04
C THR A 481 13.81 3.01 -18.90
N TYR A 482 14.28 4.12 -18.30
CA TYR A 482 13.52 5.37 -18.23
C TYR A 482 13.09 5.86 -19.63
N GLN A 483 13.96 5.73 -20.64
CA GLN A 483 13.64 6.15 -22.01
C GLN A 483 12.56 5.25 -22.65
N ALA A 484 12.60 3.93 -22.41
CA ALA A 484 11.54 3.04 -22.85
C ALA A 484 10.20 3.41 -22.21
N ALA A 485 10.19 3.79 -20.93
CA ALA A 485 8.98 4.28 -20.28
C ALA A 485 8.41 5.54 -20.96
N ILE A 486 9.26 6.53 -21.32
CA ILE A 486 8.83 7.72 -22.07
C ILE A 486 8.12 7.31 -23.37
N ASN A 487 8.71 6.40 -24.14
CA ASN A 487 8.14 5.97 -25.40
C ASN A 487 6.81 5.22 -25.20
N ASN A 488 6.75 4.34 -24.21
CA ASN A 488 5.57 3.53 -23.89
C ASN A 488 4.40 4.39 -23.41
N PHE A 489 4.63 5.35 -22.51
CA PHE A 489 3.59 6.26 -22.04
C PHE A 489 3.15 7.24 -23.14
N ASN A 490 4.07 7.73 -23.97
CA ASN A 490 3.70 8.51 -25.16
C ASN A 490 2.77 7.74 -26.10
N SER A 491 3.06 6.46 -26.33
CA SER A 491 2.21 5.58 -27.13
C SER A 491 0.84 5.39 -26.49
N LEU A 492 0.80 5.06 -25.20
CA LEU A 492 -0.44 4.87 -24.43
C LEU A 492 -1.34 6.12 -24.49
N ILE A 493 -0.78 7.29 -24.20
CA ILE A 493 -1.56 8.53 -24.16
C ILE A 493 -2.12 8.85 -25.55
N LYS A 494 -1.34 8.69 -26.63
CA LYS A 494 -1.83 8.87 -28.00
C LYS A 494 -2.97 7.90 -28.32
N ASP A 495 -2.79 6.62 -28.00
CA ASP A 495 -3.75 5.55 -28.26
C ASP A 495 -5.10 5.79 -27.55
N VAL A 496 -5.10 6.21 -26.28
CA VAL A 496 -6.36 6.49 -25.57
C VAL A 496 -6.98 7.85 -25.89
N SER A 497 -6.20 8.78 -26.46
CA SER A 497 -6.68 10.12 -26.85
C SER A 497 -7.30 10.15 -28.26
N LEU A 498 -7.07 9.11 -29.06
CA LEU A 498 -7.80 8.86 -30.32
C LEU A 498 -9.21 8.31 -30.02
#